data_AF-A0A822B4B2-F1
#
_entry.id   AF-A0A822B4B2-F1
#
_cell.length_a   1.000
_cell.length_b   1.000
_cell.length_c   1.000
_cell.angle_alpha   90.00
_cell.angle_beta   90.00
_cell.angle_gamma   90.00
#
_symmetry.space_group_name_H-M   'P 1'
#
loop_
_entity.id
_entity.type
_entity.pdbx_description
1 polymer ?
#
loop_
_entity_poly.entity_id
_entity_poly.type
_entity_poly.pdbx_seq_one_letter_code
_entity_poly.pdbx_strand_id
1 'polypeptide(L)'
;MNIFKRHLVTLTINKLSVGLIIFSKEKQSYCHIYSYPYQLKYYNEITNNFPGGIFINVRKVSLYNERPFEHEFFLRIEKSFPFMEELTIRNHKQQINKQFRKSKNENQDLSIIKYPYLKQINLIQTCIDYYEQFLFDTKMDLAFGVRVGMMFELVKEVTHNFTRNRTRNNCAKINYVNLCTGIQYAGYSDNFSGGKQQLPEYIKDYFPYTQID
;
A
#
# COMPACT_ATOMS: atom_id res chain seq x y z
N MET A 1 -40.27 -27.33 14.62
CA MET A 1 -39.59 -26.21 15.31
C MET A 1 -38.23 -26.73 15.79
N ASN A 2 -37.16 -26.52 15.04
CA ASN A 2 -35.83 -27.06 15.39
C ASN A 2 -35.06 -26.05 16.23
N ILE A 3 -34.82 -26.41 17.49
CA ILE A 3 -33.99 -25.65 18.42
C ILE A 3 -32.53 -25.85 18.01
N PHE A 4 -31.92 -24.86 17.37
CA PHE A 4 -30.49 -24.88 17.04
C PHE A 4 -29.67 -24.71 18.33
N LYS A 5 -28.89 -25.75 18.68
CA LYS A 5 -27.84 -25.63 19.70
C LYS A 5 -26.72 -24.75 19.13
N ARG A 6 -26.60 -23.51 19.63
CA ARG A 6 -25.44 -22.64 19.41
C ARG A 6 -24.39 -23.00 20.45
N HIS A 7 -23.15 -23.25 20.04
CA HIS A 7 -22.02 -23.39 20.95
C HIS A 7 -21.08 -22.23 20.66
N LEU A 8 -21.11 -21.22 21.55
CA LEU A 8 -20.17 -20.11 21.52
C LEU A 8 -18.92 -20.56 22.27
N VAL A 9 -17.84 -20.84 21.55
CA VAL A 9 -16.53 -21.07 22.16
C VAL A 9 -15.74 -19.78 22.00
N THR A 10 -15.38 -19.17 23.13
CA THR A 10 -14.63 -17.92 23.16
C THR A 10 -13.21 -18.24 23.60
N LEU A 11 -12.23 -17.98 22.73
CA LEU A 11 -10.81 -18.12 23.03
C LEU A 11 -10.19 -16.73 23.06
N THR A 12 -9.54 -16.40 24.19
CA THR A 12 -8.86 -15.12 24.38
C THR A 12 -7.36 -15.36 24.27
N ILE A 13 -6.74 -14.89 23.19
CA ILE A 13 -5.29 -14.90 23.02
C ILE A 13 -4.89 -13.44 22.79
N ASN A 14 -4.04 -12.89 23.66
CA ASN A 14 -3.44 -11.56 23.50
C ASN A 14 -4.43 -10.43 23.12
N LYS A 15 -5.54 -10.25 23.87
CA LYS A 15 -6.58 -9.22 23.67
C LYS A 15 -7.41 -9.34 22.38
N LEU A 16 -7.33 -10.46 21.66
CA LEU A 16 -8.24 -10.78 20.57
C LEU A 16 -9.39 -11.63 21.11
N SER A 17 -10.63 -11.23 20.84
CA SER A 17 -11.81 -12.08 21.09
C SER A 17 -12.17 -12.77 19.77
N VAL A 18 -11.89 -14.07 19.69
CA VAL A 18 -12.27 -14.86 18.51
C VAL A 18 -13.63 -15.48 18.77
N GLY A 19 -14.63 -15.10 17.97
CA GLY A 19 -15.96 -15.71 17.98
C GLY A 19 -16.08 -16.74 16.87
N LEU A 20 -16.10 -18.03 17.23
CA LEU A 20 -16.30 -19.10 16.26
C LEU A 20 -17.79 -19.46 16.21
N ILE A 21 -18.42 -19.30 15.04
CA ILE A 21 -19.79 -19.78 14.82
C ILE A 21 -19.72 -21.05 13.95
N ILE A 22 -20.01 -22.20 14.57
CA ILE A 22 -20.08 -23.49 13.89
C ILE A 22 -21.55 -23.80 13.60
N PHE A 23 -21.91 -23.96 12.33
CA PHE A 23 -23.21 -24.48 11.91
C PHE A 23 -23.09 -25.99 11.67
N SER A 24 -23.79 -26.81 12.44
CA SER A 24 -23.58 -28.27 12.46
C SER A 24 -24.19 -29.04 11.27
N LYS A 25 -24.74 -28.36 10.25
CA LYS A 25 -25.42 -29.01 9.12
C LYS A 25 -24.79 -28.76 7.75
N GLU A 26 -23.94 -27.76 7.64
CA GLU A 26 -23.20 -27.47 6.42
C GLU A 26 -21.72 -27.48 6.81
N LYS A 27 -20.85 -28.16 6.06
CA LYS A 27 -19.40 -28.21 6.32
C LYS A 27 -18.72 -26.85 6.05
N GLN A 28 -19.38 -25.74 6.40
CA GLN A 28 -18.88 -24.39 6.30
C GLN A 28 -18.83 -23.80 7.71
N SER A 29 -17.64 -23.38 8.11
CA SER A 29 -17.45 -22.61 9.34
C SER A 29 -17.06 -21.19 8.93
N TYR A 30 -17.72 -20.20 9.56
CA TYR A 30 -17.35 -18.80 9.42
C TYR A 30 -16.70 -18.38 10.74
N CYS A 31 -15.42 -18.00 10.67
CA CYS A 31 -14.71 -17.45 11.81
C CYS A 31 -14.87 -15.93 11.78
N HIS A 32 -15.57 -15.36 12.76
CA HIS A 32 -15.61 -13.92 12.95
C HIS A 32 -14.65 -13.55 14.09
N ILE A 33 -13.46 -13.10 13.71
CA ILE A 33 -12.48 -12.58 14.66
C ILE A 33 -12.88 -11.14 14.99
N TYR A 34 -13.41 -10.91 16.18
CA TYR A 34 -13.66 -9.57 16.70
C TYR A 34 -12.48 -9.16 17.58
N SER A 35 -11.44 -8.62 16.96
CA SER A 35 -10.56 -7.72 17.70
C SER A 35 -11.36 -6.46 18.03
N TYR A 36 -11.16 -5.84 19.19
CA TYR A 36 -11.69 -4.50 19.43
C TYR A 36 -11.03 -3.58 18.37
N PRO A 37 -11.75 -3.17 17.29
CA PRO A 37 -11.12 -2.56 16.11
C PRO A 37 -10.42 -1.24 16.47
N TYR A 38 -10.79 -0.66 17.61
CA TYR A 38 -10.29 0.59 18.15
C TYR A 38 -8.89 0.53 18.78
N GLN A 39 -8.11 -0.55 18.67
CA GLN A 39 -6.72 -0.54 19.17
C GLN A 39 -5.68 -1.12 18.20
N LEU A 40 -6.10 -1.64 17.04
CA LEU A 40 -5.17 -2.18 16.07
C LEU A 40 -4.33 -1.07 15.45
N LYS A 41 -3.00 -1.21 15.53
CA LYS A 41 -2.04 -0.32 14.88
C LYS A 41 -1.65 -0.79 13.47
N TYR A 42 -1.91 -2.05 13.15
CA TYR A 42 -1.50 -2.71 11.91
C TYR A 42 -2.71 -3.39 11.27
N TYR A 43 -2.85 -3.26 9.96
CA TYR A 43 -3.80 -4.02 9.17
C TYR A 43 -3.06 -4.63 7.99
N ASN A 44 -2.83 -5.94 8.07
CA ASN A 44 -2.02 -6.65 7.07
C ASN A 44 -2.89 -7.35 6.03
N GLU A 45 -2.35 -7.46 4.81
CA GLU A 45 -2.86 -8.28 3.72
C GLU A 45 -4.29 -7.94 3.28
N ILE A 46 -4.58 -6.64 3.16
CA ILE A 46 -5.85 -6.16 2.64
C ILE A 46 -5.97 -6.53 1.15
N THR A 47 -7.08 -7.17 0.80
CA THR A 47 -7.41 -7.60 -0.57
C THR A 47 -8.48 -6.71 -1.20
N ASN A 48 -8.76 -6.87 -2.50
CA ASN A 48 -9.80 -6.11 -3.23
C ASN A 48 -11.21 -6.28 -2.65
N ASN A 49 -11.44 -7.32 -1.85
CA ASN A 49 -12.73 -7.56 -1.19
C ASN A 49 -12.93 -6.69 0.05
N PHE A 50 -11.96 -5.84 0.40
CA PHE A 50 -12.05 -4.95 1.54
C PHE A 50 -13.26 -4.00 1.41
N PRO A 51 -14.25 -4.10 2.30
CA PRO A 51 -15.49 -3.33 2.18
C PRO A 51 -15.32 -1.85 2.53
N GLY A 52 -14.19 -1.46 3.14
CA GLY A 52 -13.99 -0.15 3.76
C GLY A 52 -14.32 -0.16 5.25
N GLY A 53 -14.49 1.03 5.82
CA GLY A 53 -14.74 1.26 7.25
C GLY A 53 -13.71 2.24 7.81
N ILE A 54 -13.96 2.86 8.98
CA ILE A 54 -13.06 3.87 9.53
C ILE A 54 -12.18 3.26 10.63
N PHE A 55 -10.88 3.22 10.41
CA PHE A 55 -9.90 2.62 11.30
C PHE A 55 -8.90 3.68 11.82
N ILE A 56 -9.36 4.52 12.74
CA ILE A 56 -8.59 5.68 13.23
C ILE A 56 -7.28 5.33 13.96
N ASN A 57 -7.11 4.09 14.43
CA ASN A 57 -5.93 3.66 15.20
C ASN A 57 -4.89 2.92 14.36
N VAL A 58 -5.25 2.51 13.15
CA VAL A 58 -4.32 1.83 12.25
C VAL A 58 -3.33 2.88 11.71
N ARG A 59 -2.05 2.53 11.78
CA ARG A 59 -0.92 3.35 11.30
C ARG A 59 -0.19 2.66 10.16
N LYS A 60 -0.22 1.33 10.10
CA LYS A 60 0.46 0.56 9.06
C LYS A 60 -0.51 -0.34 8.32
N VAL A 61 -0.48 -0.26 7.00
CA VAL A 61 -1.34 -1.04 6.11
C VAL A 61 -0.48 -1.79 5.12
N SER A 62 -0.75 -3.09 4.94
CA SER A 62 -0.21 -3.84 3.81
C SER A 62 -1.32 -4.34 2.90
N LEU A 63 -1.11 -4.20 1.60
CA LEU A 63 -2.03 -4.59 0.54
C LEU A 63 -1.44 -5.80 -0.19
N TYR A 64 -2.24 -6.86 -0.32
CA TYR A 64 -1.87 -8.04 -1.09
C TYR A 64 -3.09 -8.60 -1.81
N ASN A 65 -2.95 -8.89 -3.11
CA ASN A 65 -4.01 -9.58 -3.84
C ASN A 65 -3.49 -10.20 -5.15
N GLU A 66 -4.21 -11.20 -5.63
CA GLU A 66 -4.00 -11.84 -6.93
C GLU A 66 -4.55 -11.03 -8.10
N ARG A 67 -5.38 -10.01 -7.82
CA ARG A 67 -5.96 -9.06 -8.80
C ARG A 67 -5.34 -7.68 -8.61
N PRO A 68 -5.19 -6.86 -9.67
CA PRO A 68 -4.66 -5.50 -9.53
C PRO A 68 -5.53 -4.62 -8.61
N PHE A 69 -4.90 -3.65 -7.96
CA PHE A 69 -5.59 -2.59 -7.21
C PHE A 69 -5.77 -1.40 -8.14
N GLU A 70 -7.01 -0.98 -8.37
CA GLU A 70 -7.33 0.18 -9.20
C GLU A 70 -7.46 1.45 -8.35
N HIS A 71 -7.53 2.63 -8.96
CA HIS A 71 -7.64 3.92 -8.25
C HIS A 71 -8.74 3.96 -7.17
N GLU A 72 -9.93 3.44 -7.47
CA GLU A 72 -11.05 3.36 -6.52
C GLU A 72 -10.72 2.53 -5.27
N PHE A 73 -9.84 1.54 -5.40
CA PHE A 73 -9.37 0.79 -4.25
C PHE A 73 -8.51 1.69 -3.35
N PHE A 74 -7.58 2.45 -3.92
CA PHE A 74 -6.74 3.37 -3.15
C PHE A 74 -7.53 4.53 -2.52
N LEU A 75 -8.59 5.02 -3.18
CA LEU A 75 -9.57 5.94 -2.58
C LEU A 75 -10.26 5.30 -1.37
N ARG A 76 -10.64 4.02 -1.46
CA ARG A 76 -11.23 3.30 -0.32
C ARG A 76 -10.23 3.16 0.83
N ILE A 77 -8.96 2.88 0.54
CA ILE A 77 -7.89 2.83 1.54
C ILE A 77 -7.70 4.19 2.21
N GLU A 78 -7.65 5.27 1.44
CA GLU A 78 -7.53 6.64 1.97
C GLU A 78 -8.64 6.98 2.96
N LYS A 79 -9.90 6.77 2.58
CA LYS A 79 -11.05 7.00 3.47
C LYS A 79 -11.05 6.11 4.70
N SER A 80 -10.51 4.91 4.57
CA SER A 80 -10.57 3.91 5.65
C SER A 80 -9.48 4.11 6.71
N PHE A 81 -8.34 4.68 6.33
CA PHE A 81 -7.15 4.80 7.18
C PHE A 81 -6.67 6.25 7.23
N PRO A 82 -7.44 7.17 7.86
CA PRO A 82 -7.19 8.61 7.80
C PRO A 82 -5.85 9.04 8.44
N PHE A 83 -5.25 8.19 9.28
CA PHE A 83 -3.99 8.44 9.99
C PHE A 83 -2.89 7.44 9.60
N MET A 84 -2.99 6.83 8.41
CA MET A 84 -1.98 5.88 7.93
C MET A 84 -0.62 6.55 7.75
N GLU A 85 0.41 5.94 8.34
CA GLU A 85 1.81 6.37 8.29
C GLU A 85 2.64 5.50 7.35
N GLU A 86 2.29 4.23 7.20
CA GLU A 86 3.04 3.29 6.36
C GLU A 86 2.11 2.50 5.45
N LEU A 87 2.43 2.49 4.15
CA LEU A 87 1.72 1.71 3.14
C LEU A 87 2.68 0.76 2.43
N THR A 88 2.44 -0.54 2.55
CA THR A 88 3.15 -1.58 1.81
C THR A 88 2.23 -2.16 0.76
N ILE A 89 2.70 -2.23 -0.49
CA ILE A 89 1.94 -2.83 -1.58
C ILE A 89 2.70 -4.05 -2.08
N ARG A 90 2.01 -5.19 -2.18
CA ARG A 90 2.54 -6.45 -2.73
C ARG A 90 1.58 -6.92 -3.81
N ASN A 91 1.84 -6.52 -5.04
CA ASN A 91 0.97 -6.85 -6.17
C ASN A 91 1.72 -6.77 -7.50
N HIS A 92 1.94 -7.91 -8.13
CA HIS A 92 2.68 -8.01 -9.39
C HIS A 92 1.79 -7.90 -10.64
N LYS A 93 0.48 -7.76 -10.48
CA LYS A 93 -0.45 -7.63 -11.60
C LYS A 93 -0.50 -6.20 -12.11
N GLN A 94 -0.52 -6.07 -13.43
CA GLN A 94 -0.74 -4.81 -14.13
C GLN A 94 -2.18 -4.32 -13.90
N GLN A 95 -2.34 -3.01 -13.74
CA GLN A 95 -3.64 -2.36 -13.67
C GLN A 95 -4.31 -2.42 -15.04
N ILE A 96 -5.60 -2.77 -15.05
CA ILE A 96 -6.40 -2.80 -16.27
C ILE A 96 -6.72 -1.36 -16.67
N ASN A 97 -7.09 -0.53 -15.69
CA ASN A 97 -7.47 0.85 -15.91
C ASN A 97 -6.32 1.79 -15.51
N LYS A 98 -5.32 1.92 -16.38
CA LYS A 98 -4.17 2.83 -16.18
C LYS A 98 -4.59 4.30 -16.32
N GLN A 99 -5.21 4.85 -15.29
CA GLN A 99 -5.78 6.20 -15.30
C GLN A 99 -4.69 7.28 -15.54
N PHE A 100 -3.47 7.07 -15.06
CA PHE A 100 -2.31 7.95 -15.33
C PHE A 100 -1.88 8.02 -16.81
N ARG A 101 -2.35 7.11 -17.68
CA ARG A 101 -2.05 7.15 -19.13
C ARG A 101 -3.21 7.70 -19.98
N LYS A 102 -4.39 7.90 -19.40
CA LYS A 102 -5.52 8.46 -20.13
C LYS A 102 -5.33 9.97 -20.36
N SER A 103 -5.78 10.46 -21.51
CA SER A 103 -5.64 11.87 -21.88
C SER A 103 -6.42 12.78 -20.90
N LYS A 104 -5.99 14.04 -20.74
CA LYS A 104 -6.64 15.03 -19.85
C LYS A 104 -8.16 15.19 -20.08
N ASN A 105 -8.66 14.82 -21.25
CA ASN A 105 -10.06 14.95 -21.60
C ASN A 105 -10.94 13.81 -21.05
N GLU A 106 -10.36 12.67 -20.67
CA GLU A 106 -11.10 11.51 -20.11
C GLU A 106 -10.98 11.39 -18.58
N ASN A 107 -10.06 12.13 -17.96
CA ASN A 107 -9.71 12.02 -16.54
C ASN A 107 -10.42 13.05 -15.63
N GLN A 108 -11.52 13.66 -16.11
CA GLN A 108 -12.05 14.89 -15.52
C GLN A 108 -12.64 14.73 -14.10
N ASP A 109 -13.15 13.55 -13.71
CA ASP A 109 -13.93 13.45 -12.45
C ASP A 109 -13.29 12.63 -11.32
N LEU A 110 -12.07 12.12 -11.50
CA LEU A 110 -11.44 11.31 -10.46
C LEU A 110 -10.91 12.19 -9.32
N SER A 111 -11.31 11.84 -8.10
CA SER A 111 -10.83 12.47 -6.86
C SER A 111 -9.33 12.24 -6.68
N ILE A 112 -8.63 13.29 -6.26
CA ILE A 112 -7.22 13.21 -5.88
C ILE A 112 -7.14 12.44 -4.55
N ILE A 113 -6.33 11.39 -4.52
CA ILE A 113 -6.04 10.62 -3.31
C ILE A 113 -4.93 11.32 -2.54
N LYS A 114 -5.18 11.55 -1.24
CA LYS A 114 -4.24 12.19 -0.33
C LYS A 114 -3.97 11.30 0.86
N TYR A 115 -2.70 11.10 1.20
CA TYR A 115 -2.32 10.43 2.43
C TYR A 115 -1.55 11.41 3.34
N PRO A 116 -2.25 12.26 4.10
CA PRO A 116 -1.62 13.40 4.78
C PRO A 116 -0.62 13.01 5.87
N TYR A 117 -0.75 11.81 6.46
CA TYR A 117 0.13 11.31 7.52
C TYR A 117 1.16 10.28 7.02
N LEU A 118 1.18 10.01 5.72
CA LEU A 118 2.05 8.99 5.16
C LEU A 118 3.51 9.41 5.32
N LYS A 119 4.29 8.55 5.94
CA LYS A 119 5.73 8.71 6.16
C LYS A 119 6.51 7.72 5.31
N GLN A 120 5.91 6.59 4.94
CA GLN A 120 6.61 5.52 4.23
C GLN A 120 5.71 4.81 3.22
N ILE A 121 6.27 4.51 2.06
CA ILE A 121 5.67 3.64 1.05
C ILE A 121 6.68 2.55 0.66
N ASN A 122 6.23 1.30 0.61
CA ASN A 122 7.02 0.18 0.10
C ASN A 122 6.39 -0.38 -1.17
N LEU A 123 7.09 -0.22 -2.30
CA LEU A 123 6.73 -0.68 -3.65
C LEU A 123 7.70 -1.76 -4.17
N ILE A 124 8.55 -2.33 -3.32
CA ILE A 124 9.60 -3.27 -3.74
C ILE A 124 9.01 -4.51 -4.45
N GLN A 125 7.85 -4.98 -3.99
CA GLN A 125 7.17 -6.16 -4.52
C GLN A 125 5.91 -5.79 -5.33
N THR A 126 5.99 -4.77 -6.16
CA THR A 126 4.86 -4.33 -6.99
C THR A 126 5.16 -4.32 -8.48
N CYS A 127 4.09 -4.29 -9.26
CA CYS A 127 4.13 -3.99 -10.68
C CYS A 127 4.56 -2.53 -10.93
N ILE A 128 5.09 -2.27 -12.11
CA ILE A 128 5.52 -0.95 -12.60
C ILE A 128 4.39 0.09 -12.62
N ASP A 129 3.13 -0.35 -12.81
CA ASP A 129 1.97 0.56 -12.84
C ASP A 129 1.80 1.33 -11.52
N TYR A 130 2.12 0.70 -10.39
CA TYR A 130 2.09 1.38 -9.08
C TYR A 130 3.21 2.41 -8.93
N TYR A 131 4.36 2.21 -9.60
CA TYR A 131 5.42 3.22 -9.62
C TYR A 131 4.94 4.45 -10.39
N GLU A 132 4.34 4.27 -11.58
CA GLU A 132 3.74 5.36 -12.34
C GLU A 132 2.67 6.09 -11.52
N GLN A 133 1.77 5.34 -10.89
CA GLN A 133 0.70 5.92 -10.08
C GLN A 133 1.24 6.74 -8.90
N PHE A 134 2.15 6.21 -8.08
CA PHE A 134 2.60 6.89 -6.87
C PHE A 134 3.60 8.02 -7.14
N LEU A 135 4.48 7.88 -8.14
CA LEU A 135 5.54 8.85 -8.40
C LEU A 135 5.12 9.94 -9.41
N PHE A 136 4.32 9.58 -10.42
CA PHE A 136 4.08 10.41 -11.59
C PHE A 136 2.60 10.79 -11.80
N ASP A 137 1.64 10.19 -11.10
CA ASP A 137 0.24 10.55 -11.26
C ASP A 137 -0.11 11.85 -10.53
N THR A 138 -0.85 12.71 -11.21
CA THR A 138 -1.45 13.93 -10.64
C THR A 138 -2.65 13.65 -9.72
N LYS A 139 -3.22 12.45 -9.78
CA LYS A 139 -4.33 12.00 -8.93
C LYS A 139 -3.86 11.35 -7.62
N MET A 140 -2.54 11.26 -7.41
CA MET A 140 -1.93 10.91 -6.13
C MET A 140 -1.16 12.12 -5.61
N ASP A 141 -1.42 12.52 -4.37
CA ASP A 141 -0.74 13.62 -3.71
C ASP A 141 -0.11 13.12 -2.42
N LEU A 142 1.20 12.89 -2.48
CA LEU A 142 1.99 12.44 -1.34
C LEU A 142 2.29 13.59 -0.38
N ALA A 143 2.37 13.29 0.91
CA ALA A 143 2.88 14.21 1.91
C ALA A 143 4.35 14.56 1.64
N PHE A 144 4.80 15.73 2.11
CA PHE A 144 6.21 16.08 2.06
C PHE A 144 7.01 15.24 3.06
N GLY A 145 8.17 14.75 2.66
CA GLY A 145 9.04 13.95 3.52
C GLY A 145 8.67 12.46 3.57
N VAL A 146 8.05 11.93 2.53
CA VAL A 146 7.76 10.50 2.42
C VAL A 146 9.03 9.72 2.07
N ARG A 147 9.26 8.62 2.77
CA ARG A 147 10.29 7.63 2.46
C ARG A 147 9.71 6.58 1.51
N VAL A 148 10.44 6.22 0.46
CA VAL A 148 9.95 5.26 -0.53
C VAL A 148 10.95 4.13 -0.74
N GLY A 149 10.47 2.88 -0.67
CA GLY A 149 11.23 1.68 -1.01
C GLY A 149 10.81 1.15 -2.36
N MET A 150 11.76 0.92 -3.26
CA MET A 150 11.53 0.62 -4.67
C MET A 150 12.63 -0.27 -5.25
N MET A 151 12.31 -0.98 -6.33
CA MET A 151 13.28 -1.68 -7.15
C MET A 151 13.91 -0.72 -8.16
N PHE A 152 15.25 -0.65 -8.17
CA PHE A 152 16.00 0.27 -9.01
C PHE A 152 15.67 0.12 -10.49
N GLU A 153 15.60 -1.12 -10.98
CA GLU A 153 15.31 -1.41 -12.39
C GLU A 153 13.94 -0.89 -12.82
N LEU A 154 12.92 -0.99 -11.95
CA LEU A 154 11.58 -0.48 -12.24
C LEU A 154 11.54 1.04 -12.23
N VAL A 155 12.25 1.70 -11.31
CA VAL A 155 12.38 3.17 -11.31
C VAL A 155 13.06 3.63 -12.60
N LYS A 156 14.14 2.97 -13.01
CA LYS A 156 14.87 3.25 -14.25
C LYS A 156 13.98 3.08 -15.48
N GLU A 157 13.17 2.02 -15.53
CA GLU A 157 12.20 1.80 -16.61
C GLU A 157 11.17 2.94 -16.68
N VAL A 158 10.52 3.26 -15.56
CA VAL A 158 9.45 4.28 -15.50
C VAL A 158 9.93 5.70 -15.79
N THR A 159 11.15 6.02 -15.36
CA THR A 159 11.81 7.30 -15.59
C THR A 159 12.47 7.40 -16.97
N HIS A 160 12.44 6.32 -17.77
CA HIS A 160 13.20 6.19 -19.02
C HIS A 160 14.69 6.54 -18.82
N ASN A 161 15.38 5.79 -17.95
CA ASN A 161 16.75 6.07 -17.54
C ASN A 161 16.93 7.48 -16.97
N PHE A 162 15.98 7.95 -16.17
CA PHE A 162 16.03 9.30 -15.59
C PHE A 162 16.09 10.43 -16.62
N THR A 163 15.45 10.25 -17.79
CA THR A 163 15.35 11.29 -18.84
C THR A 163 13.93 11.85 -18.99
N ARG A 164 12.92 11.17 -18.44
CA ARG A 164 11.51 11.60 -18.48
C ARG A 164 11.26 12.79 -17.54
N ASN A 165 11.25 14.01 -18.09
CA ASN A 165 10.99 15.24 -17.32
C ASN A 165 9.53 15.44 -16.91
N ARG A 166 8.59 14.80 -17.62
CA ARG A 166 7.15 14.97 -17.33
C ARG A 166 6.80 14.20 -16.05
N THR A 167 6.39 14.97 -15.05
CA THR A 167 5.66 14.57 -13.83
C THR A 167 6.48 14.10 -12.62
N ARG A 168 7.51 14.86 -12.22
CA ARG A 168 8.23 14.67 -10.94
C ARG A 168 7.46 15.15 -9.69
N ASN A 169 6.14 15.34 -9.77
CA ASN A 169 5.35 16.03 -8.74
C ASN A 169 5.47 15.39 -7.36
N ASN A 170 5.41 14.06 -7.29
CA ASN A 170 5.58 13.34 -6.02
C ASN A 170 7.04 13.00 -5.74
N CYS A 171 7.88 12.81 -6.78
CA CYS A 171 9.31 12.58 -6.58
C CYS A 171 9.99 13.73 -5.80
N ALA A 172 9.59 14.97 -6.10
CA ALA A 172 10.05 16.15 -5.37
C ALA A 172 9.54 16.26 -3.92
N LYS A 173 8.71 15.33 -3.43
CA LYS A 173 8.25 15.30 -2.03
C LYS A 173 8.93 14.20 -1.22
N ILE A 174 9.73 13.35 -1.87
CA ILE A 174 10.39 12.22 -1.25
C ILE A 174 11.69 12.69 -0.57
N ASN A 175 11.86 12.35 0.70
CA ASN A 175 13.07 12.69 1.48
C ASN A 175 14.06 11.52 1.63
N TYR A 176 13.66 10.32 1.24
CA TYR A 176 14.50 9.14 1.31
C TYR A 176 14.03 8.11 0.29
N VAL A 177 14.96 7.55 -0.49
CA VAL A 177 14.68 6.45 -1.41
C VAL A 177 15.58 5.27 -1.06
N ASN A 178 14.95 4.13 -0.79
CA ASN A 178 15.63 2.84 -0.68
C ASN A 178 15.50 2.12 -2.03
N LEU A 179 16.60 1.98 -2.77
CA LEU A 179 16.64 1.33 -4.08
C LEU A 179 17.19 -0.09 -3.96
N CYS A 180 16.34 -1.09 -4.07
CA CYS A 180 16.78 -2.49 -4.11
C CYS A 180 17.23 -2.88 -5.53
N THR A 181 18.37 -3.55 -5.65
CA THR A 181 18.86 -4.16 -6.90
C THR A 181 18.78 -5.69 -6.82
N GLY A 182 18.07 -6.31 -7.77
CA GLY A 182 18.23 -7.67 -8.33
C GLY A 182 18.43 -8.94 -7.47
N ILE A 183 18.87 -8.87 -6.22
CA ILE A 183 19.39 -10.04 -5.46
C ILE A 183 18.73 -10.20 -4.08
N GLN A 184 18.04 -9.19 -3.54
CA GLN A 184 17.31 -9.30 -2.26
C GLN A 184 15.88 -9.87 -2.41
N TYR A 185 15.65 -10.75 -3.40
CA TYR A 185 14.34 -11.38 -3.62
C TYR A 185 14.04 -12.58 -2.70
N ALA A 186 14.98 -12.97 -1.82
CA ALA A 186 14.80 -14.10 -0.91
C ALA A 186 15.07 -13.69 0.54
N GLY A 187 14.05 -13.14 1.21
CA GLY A 187 14.12 -12.90 2.64
C GLY A 187 13.16 -11.82 3.10
N TYR A 188 12.12 -12.23 3.82
CA TYR A 188 11.14 -11.39 4.50
C TYR A 188 11.85 -10.41 5.46
N SER A 189 12.20 -9.22 4.98
CA SER A 189 12.67 -8.13 5.83
C SER A 189 11.69 -6.97 5.71
N ASP A 190 10.72 -6.94 6.62
CA ASP A 190 9.87 -5.77 6.86
C ASP A 190 10.65 -4.56 7.42
N ASN A 191 11.97 -4.72 7.59
CA ASN A 191 12.85 -3.65 8.03
C ASN A 191 13.46 -2.95 6.82
N PHE A 192 13.19 -1.64 6.71
CA PHE A 192 13.98 -0.66 5.96
C PHE A 192 15.42 -0.53 6.55
N SER A 193 16.05 -1.63 6.89
CA SER A 193 17.47 -1.69 7.26
C SER A 193 18.29 -1.92 6.00
N GLY A 194 18.14 -1.05 5.01
CA GLY A 194 19.04 -0.98 3.86
C GLY A 194 20.28 -0.21 4.29
N GLY A 195 21.46 -0.81 4.18
CA GLY A 195 22.72 -0.09 4.33
C GLY A 195 22.78 1.11 3.39
N LYS A 196 23.50 2.16 3.80
CA LYS A 196 23.70 3.39 3.04
C LYS A 196 24.11 3.08 1.60
N GLN A 197 23.20 3.30 0.67
CA GLN A 197 23.51 3.19 -0.76
C GLN A 197 23.66 4.61 -1.28
N GLN A 198 24.88 4.97 -1.68
CA GLN A 198 25.10 6.26 -2.33
C GLN A 198 24.32 6.27 -3.65
N LEU A 199 23.29 7.13 -3.71
CA LEU A 199 22.51 7.35 -4.92
C LEU A 199 23.43 7.98 -6.00
N PRO A 200 23.47 7.42 -7.22
CA PRO A 200 24.13 8.08 -8.34
C PRO A 200 23.67 9.52 -8.51
N GLU A 201 24.60 10.41 -8.86
CA GLU A 201 24.36 11.86 -8.87
C GLU A 201 23.21 12.28 -9.80
N TYR A 202 23.06 11.60 -10.94
CA TYR A 202 21.97 11.85 -11.90
C TYR A 202 20.56 11.55 -11.34
N ILE A 203 20.47 10.80 -10.24
CA ILE A 203 19.17 10.49 -9.59
C ILE A 203 18.72 11.65 -8.70
N LYS A 204 19.64 12.49 -8.21
CA LYS A 204 19.32 13.63 -7.33
C LYS A 204 18.35 14.60 -7.98
N ASP A 205 18.41 14.76 -9.29
CA ASP A 205 17.48 15.60 -10.05
C ASP A 205 16.02 15.11 -9.93
N TYR A 206 15.80 13.81 -9.72
CA TYR A 206 14.47 13.24 -9.50
C TYR A 206 14.03 13.34 -8.05
N PHE A 207 14.96 13.21 -7.10
CA PHE A 207 14.67 13.23 -5.68
C PHE A 207 15.51 14.31 -4.97
N PRO A 208 15.19 15.60 -5.18
CA PRO A 208 16.04 16.71 -4.76
C PRO A 208 16.21 16.83 -3.23
N TYR A 209 15.29 16.26 -2.46
CA TYR A 209 15.32 16.30 -0.99
C TYR A 209 15.75 14.99 -0.35
N THR A 210 16.21 13.99 -1.14
CA THR A 210 16.73 12.76 -0.54
C THR A 210 18.02 13.04 0.21
N GLN A 211 17.99 12.80 1.52
CA GLN A 211 19.21 12.77 2.32
C GLN A 211 20.04 11.57 1.88
N ILE A 212 21.27 11.85 1.46
CA ILE A 212 22.31 10.82 1.25
C ILE A 212 23.10 10.83 2.55
N ASP A 213 22.80 9.88 3.44
CA ASP A 213 23.64 9.63 4.61
C ASP A 213 24.74 8.61 4.27
#